data_AF-V9L5T5-F1
#
_entry.id   AF-V9L5T5-F1
#
_cell.length_a   1.000
_cell.length_b   1.000
_cell.length_c   1.000
_cell.angle_alpha   90.00
_cell.angle_beta   90.00
_cell.angle_gamma   90.00
#
_symmetry.space_group_name_H-M   'P 1'
#
loop_
_entity.id
_entity.type
_entity.pdbx_description
1 polymer ?
#
loop_
_entity_poly.entity_id
_entity_poly.type
_entity_poly.pdbx_seq_one_letter_code
_entity_poly.pdbx_strand_id
1 'polypeptide(L)'
;MMSNIIILILIVSVSLSFWIISMTVSTYYGTLRPVSPWRWLFSVLIPLIISSRGLKNKSLDHSGAIGGLIVGFILTIANFSFFVTLLTFFITCSKLTKWRGNMKKLVDAEYKEGGQRNWIQIFCNGGVPTEIALLYMIESGPGEIAIDFSKQYTASWMCLALLGALGCCTGDTWASEIGSVFSSTKPRLITTWEKVPVGTNGGVSPAGLVASLLGGMTVGLAYLLAQLMMVEDLDSSPPQWPLVAYGAVAGLLGFVFDFYFGAIM
;
A
#
# COMPACT_ATOMS: atom_id res chain seq x y z
N MET A 1 19.54 -25.05 0.08
CA MET A 1 20.38 -24.31 1.06
C MET A 1 21.45 -23.48 0.38
N MET A 2 22.31 -24.08 -0.47
CA MET A 2 23.34 -23.37 -1.26
C MET A 2 22.80 -22.21 -2.12
N SER A 3 21.70 -22.41 -2.86
CA SER A 3 21.11 -21.35 -3.70
C SER A 3 20.67 -20.10 -2.90
N ASN A 4 20.05 -20.29 -1.72
CA ASN A 4 19.63 -19.18 -0.87
C ASN A 4 20.83 -18.40 -0.29
N ILE A 5 21.92 -19.10 0.03
CA ILE A 5 23.16 -18.47 0.51
C ILE A 5 23.80 -17.63 -0.59
N ILE A 6 23.86 -18.15 -1.82
CA ILE A 6 24.40 -17.42 -2.98
C ILE A 6 23.57 -16.16 -3.25
N ILE A 7 22.23 -16.27 -3.23
CA ILE A 7 21.33 -15.12 -3.39
C ILE A 7 21.56 -14.08 -2.30
N LEU A 8 21.67 -14.51 -1.03
CA LEU A 8 21.92 -13.60 0.08
C LEU A 8 23.26 -12.87 -0.05
N ILE A 9 24.33 -13.59 -0.39
CA ILE A 9 25.67 -13.02 -0.60
C ILE A 9 25.62 -11.99 -1.75
N LEU A 10 24.95 -12.32 -2.84
CA LEU A 10 24.78 -11.40 -3.97
C LEU A 10 24.03 -10.12 -3.56
N ILE A 11 22.90 -10.25 -2.87
CA ILE A 11 22.09 -9.10 -2.41
C ILE A 11 22.91 -8.21 -1.46
N VAL A 12 23.63 -8.80 -0.50
CA VAL A 12 24.49 -8.05 0.42
C VAL A 12 25.61 -7.34 -0.33
N SER A 13 26.22 -8.00 -1.31
CA SER A 13 27.31 -7.42 -2.11
C SER A 13 26.82 -6.23 -2.96
N VAL A 14 25.66 -6.36 -3.59
CA VAL A 14 25.02 -5.29 -4.38
C VAL A 14 24.61 -4.13 -3.47
N SER A 15 24.02 -4.41 -2.32
CA SER A 15 23.63 -3.42 -1.31
C SER A 15 24.83 -2.61 -0.81
N LEU A 16 25.95 -3.28 -0.50
CA LEU A 16 27.19 -2.61 -0.09
C LEU A 16 27.78 -1.76 -1.23
N SER A 17 27.70 -2.25 -2.46
CA SER A 17 28.17 -1.49 -3.64
C SER A 17 27.37 -0.20 -3.85
N PHE A 18 26.03 -0.26 -3.76
CA PHE A 18 25.18 0.93 -3.85
C PHE A 18 25.43 1.90 -2.70
N TRP A 19 25.69 1.41 -1.49
CA TRP A 19 26.06 2.26 -0.38
C TRP A 19 27.39 2.99 -0.60
N ILE A 20 28.43 2.28 -1.08
CA ILE A 20 29.74 2.87 -1.39
C ILE A 20 29.58 3.96 -2.46
N ILE A 21 28.78 3.72 -3.50
CA ILE A 21 28.47 4.72 -4.52
C ILE A 21 27.75 5.92 -3.89
N SER A 22 26.71 5.68 -3.07
CA SER A 22 25.95 6.74 -2.40
C SER A 22 26.83 7.60 -1.48
N MET A 23 27.74 6.98 -0.73
CA MET A 23 28.75 7.66 0.09
C MET A 23 29.73 8.48 -0.76
N THR A 24 30.18 7.93 -1.89
CA THR A 24 31.11 8.61 -2.79
C THR A 24 30.45 9.84 -3.41
N VAL A 25 29.22 9.71 -3.89
CA VAL A 25 28.43 10.82 -4.44
C VAL A 25 28.13 11.87 -3.37
N SER A 26 27.74 11.45 -2.15
CA SER A 26 27.54 12.36 -1.02
C SER A 26 28.82 13.14 -0.67
N THR A 27 29.97 12.49 -0.67
CA THR A 27 31.27 13.13 -0.40
C THR A 27 31.65 14.13 -1.48
N TYR A 28 31.31 13.85 -2.75
CA TYR A 28 31.64 14.71 -3.89
C TYR A 28 30.71 15.91 -4.05
N TYR A 29 29.41 15.73 -3.80
CA TYR A 29 28.38 16.76 -4.01
C TYR A 29 27.92 17.44 -2.70
N GLY A 30 28.25 16.89 -1.53
CA GLY A 30 28.00 17.46 -0.20
C GLY A 30 26.53 17.59 0.23
N THR A 31 25.57 17.35 -0.65
CA THR A 31 24.14 17.65 -0.45
C THR A 31 23.27 16.41 -0.18
N LEU A 32 23.77 15.21 -0.45
CA LEU A 32 22.98 13.97 -0.36
C LEU A 32 23.26 13.23 0.94
N ARG A 33 22.21 12.89 1.70
CA ARG A 33 22.32 11.97 2.83
C ARG A 33 22.52 10.54 2.31
N PRO A 34 23.64 9.86 2.63
CA PRO A 34 23.89 8.52 2.13
C PRO A 34 22.91 7.51 2.74
N VAL A 35 22.33 6.67 1.90
CA VAL A 35 21.36 5.64 2.32
C VAL A 35 22.08 4.51 3.02
N SER A 36 21.70 4.15 4.25
CA SER A 36 22.39 3.08 5.00
C SER A 36 22.40 1.73 4.24
N PRO A 37 23.46 0.90 4.40
CA PRO A 37 23.51 -0.43 3.79
C PRO A 37 22.31 -1.30 4.15
N TRP A 38 21.83 -1.17 5.39
CA TRP A 38 20.68 -1.93 5.88
C TRP A 38 19.40 -1.58 5.12
N ARG A 39 19.21 -0.31 4.75
CA ARG A 39 18.05 0.12 3.96
C ARG A 39 18.08 -0.47 2.55
N TRP A 40 19.25 -0.44 1.91
CA TRP A 40 19.45 -1.10 0.60
C TRP A 40 19.20 -2.61 0.66
N LEU A 41 19.67 -3.26 1.72
CA LEU A 41 19.46 -4.69 1.92
C LEU A 41 17.96 -4.99 2.07
N PHE A 42 17.25 -4.25 2.93
CA PHE A 42 15.83 -4.50 3.18
C PHE A 42 14.94 -4.12 2.00
N SER A 43 15.27 -3.07 1.24
CA SER A 43 14.50 -2.66 0.05
C SER A 43 14.57 -3.69 -1.07
N VAL A 44 15.62 -4.52 -1.13
CA VAL A 44 15.70 -5.64 -2.08
C VAL A 44 15.12 -6.91 -1.45
N LEU A 45 15.57 -7.28 -0.25
CA LEU A 45 15.27 -8.57 0.36
C LEU A 45 13.77 -8.72 0.67
N ILE A 46 13.14 -7.72 1.29
CA ILE A 46 11.77 -7.87 1.77
C ILE A 46 10.78 -7.91 0.61
N PRO A 47 10.78 -6.98 -0.36
CA PRO A 47 9.91 -7.08 -1.54
C PRO A 47 10.12 -8.38 -2.33
N LEU A 48 11.36 -8.88 -2.40
CA LEU A 48 11.67 -10.16 -3.03
C LEU A 48 10.97 -11.35 -2.36
N ILE A 49 11.06 -11.42 -1.03
CA ILE A 49 10.41 -12.47 -0.25
C ILE A 49 8.88 -12.37 -0.39
N ILE A 50 8.32 -11.16 -0.29
CA ILE A 50 6.87 -10.94 -0.37
C ILE A 50 6.33 -11.29 -1.76
N SER A 51 6.98 -10.84 -2.83
CA SER A 51 6.55 -11.12 -4.21
C SER A 51 6.66 -12.61 -4.54
N SER A 52 7.73 -13.27 -4.09
CA SER A 52 7.91 -14.72 -4.22
C SER A 52 6.83 -15.51 -3.48
N ARG A 53 6.48 -15.10 -2.26
CA ARG A 53 5.35 -15.67 -1.50
C ARG A 53 4.01 -15.38 -2.17
N GLY A 54 3.84 -14.21 -2.76
CA GLY A 54 2.66 -13.81 -3.52
C GLY A 54 2.40 -14.73 -4.71
N LEU A 55 3.45 -15.05 -5.48
CA LEU A 55 3.40 -16.05 -6.56
C LEU A 55 3.02 -17.44 -6.03
N LYS A 56 3.73 -17.92 -5.00
CA LYS A 56 3.48 -19.25 -4.42
C LYS A 56 2.04 -19.42 -3.93
N ASN A 57 1.49 -18.35 -3.34
CA ASN A 57 0.14 -18.36 -2.79
C ASN A 57 -0.93 -17.99 -3.84
N LYS A 58 -0.57 -17.82 -5.12
CA LYS A 58 -1.46 -17.36 -6.21
C LYS A 58 -2.16 -16.01 -5.93
N SER A 59 -1.55 -15.14 -5.13
CA SER A 59 -2.02 -13.75 -4.93
C SER A 59 -1.53 -12.81 -6.03
N LEU A 60 -0.44 -13.16 -6.70
CA LEU A 60 0.17 -12.40 -7.79
C LEU A 60 0.41 -13.35 -8.97
N ASP A 61 0.31 -12.82 -10.18
CA ASP A 61 0.88 -13.48 -11.36
C ASP A 61 2.35 -13.06 -11.56
N HIS A 62 3.03 -13.61 -12.57
CA HIS A 62 4.43 -13.28 -12.84
C HIS A 62 4.67 -11.79 -13.12
N SER A 63 3.76 -11.14 -13.84
CA SER A 63 3.84 -9.71 -14.12
C SER A 63 3.62 -8.88 -12.86
N GLY A 64 2.66 -9.29 -12.03
CA GLY A 64 2.35 -8.68 -10.76
C GLY A 64 3.51 -8.83 -9.77
N ALA A 65 4.20 -9.97 -9.77
CA ALA A 65 5.39 -10.12 -8.94
C ALA A 65 6.46 -9.09 -9.31
N ILE A 66 6.72 -8.87 -10.61
CA ILE A 66 7.69 -7.86 -11.06
C ILE A 66 7.23 -6.44 -10.67
N GLY A 67 5.96 -6.10 -10.90
CA GLY A 67 5.40 -4.80 -10.48
C GLY A 67 5.50 -4.59 -8.96
N GLY A 68 5.17 -5.62 -8.18
CA GLY A 68 5.26 -5.59 -6.72
C GLY A 68 6.69 -5.46 -6.19
N LEU A 69 7.68 -6.04 -6.88
CA LEU A 69 9.09 -5.85 -6.57
C LEU A 69 9.51 -4.39 -6.75
N ILE A 70 9.14 -3.78 -7.88
CA ILE A 70 9.52 -2.39 -8.20
C ILE A 70 8.87 -1.42 -7.21
N VAL A 71 7.55 -1.51 -7.05
CA VAL A 71 6.79 -0.64 -6.12
C VAL A 71 7.27 -0.86 -4.68
N GLY A 72 7.42 -2.10 -4.25
CA GLY A 72 7.90 -2.44 -2.91
C GLY A 72 9.32 -1.91 -2.66
N PHE A 73 10.22 -2.03 -3.63
CA PHE A 73 11.58 -1.52 -3.54
C PHE A 73 11.58 0.00 -3.35
N ILE A 74 10.87 0.74 -4.20
CA ILE A 74 10.81 2.22 -4.17
C ILE A 74 10.23 2.71 -2.84
N LEU A 75 9.11 2.14 -2.40
CA LEU A 75 8.50 2.55 -1.14
C LEU A 75 9.39 2.22 0.07
N THR A 76 10.09 1.09 0.05
CA THR A 76 10.99 0.70 1.17
C THR A 76 12.20 1.62 1.25
N ILE A 77 12.80 1.96 0.11
CA ILE A 77 13.96 2.86 0.11
C ILE A 77 13.58 4.29 0.47
N ALA A 78 12.36 4.74 0.11
CA ALA A 78 11.86 6.06 0.46
C ALA A 78 11.63 6.22 1.97
N ASN A 79 10.77 5.37 2.56
CA ASN A 79 10.38 5.45 3.98
C ASN A 79 9.74 4.12 4.40
N PHE A 80 10.21 3.50 5.48
CA PHE A 80 9.68 2.21 5.94
C PHE A 80 8.19 2.26 6.28
N SER A 81 7.67 3.41 6.72
CA SER A 81 6.24 3.61 6.98
C SER A 81 5.41 3.46 5.70
N PHE A 82 5.92 3.90 4.55
CA PHE A 82 5.26 3.74 3.25
C PHE A 82 5.18 2.26 2.88
N PHE A 83 6.28 1.54 3.04
CA PHE A 83 6.33 0.11 2.74
C PHE A 83 5.44 -0.72 3.68
N VAL A 84 5.44 -0.45 4.99
CA VAL A 84 4.57 -1.15 5.96
C VAL A 84 3.09 -0.92 5.62
N THR A 85 2.74 0.28 5.18
CA THR A 85 1.38 0.60 4.73
C THR A 85 1.00 -0.19 3.48
N LEU A 86 1.87 -0.21 2.46
CA LEU A 86 1.69 -1.02 1.24
C LEU A 86 1.58 -2.52 1.57
N LEU A 87 2.44 -3.03 2.44
CA LEU A 87 2.44 -4.43 2.86
C LEU A 87 1.13 -4.80 3.57
N THR A 88 0.63 -3.90 4.42
CA THR A 88 -0.64 -4.07 5.14
C THR A 88 -1.80 -4.12 4.16
N PHE A 89 -1.85 -3.19 3.20
CA PHE A 89 -2.81 -3.23 2.09
C PHE A 89 -2.73 -4.58 1.36
N PHE A 90 -1.55 -4.99 0.90
CA PHE A 90 -1.38 -6.21 0.13
C PHE A 90 -1.81 -7.45 0.89
N ILE A 91 -1.39 -7.62 2.15
CA ILE A 91 -1.70 -8.81 2.95
C ILE A 91 -3.19 -8.87 3.29
N THR A 92 -3.76 -7.78 3.77
CA THR A 92 -5.17 -7.75 4.20
C THR A 92 -6.11 -7.94 3.03
N CYS A 93 -5.89 -7.21 1.94
CA CYS A 93 -6.70 -7.34 0.73
C CYS A 93 -6.53 -8.72 0.10
N SER A 94 -5.31 -9.27 0.01
CA SER A 94 -5.11 -10.64 -0.51
C SER A 94 -5.82 -11.71 0.32
N LYS A 95 -5.91 -11.54 1.65
CA LYS A 95 -6.66 -12.44 2.52
C LYS A 95 -8.16 -12.30 2.28
N LEU A 96 -8.68 -11.09 2.14
CA LEU A 96 -10.10 -10.83 1.86
C LEU A 96 -10.54 -11.34 0.47
N THR A 97 -9.71 -11.15 -0.55
CA THR A 97 -10.01 -11.68 -1.90
C THR A 97 -10.10 -13.21 -1.91
N LYS A 98 -9.22 -13.88 -1.15
CA LYS A 98 -9.28 -15.36 -0.99
C LYS A 98 -10.43 -15.80 -0.11
N TRP A 99 -10.85 -14.95 0.83
CA TRP A 99 -11.92 -15.26 1.74
C TRP A 99 -13.24 -15.43 0.96
N ARG A 100 -13.86 -16.59 1.17
CA ARG A 100 -15.04 -17.08 0.43
C ARG A 100 -14.89 -17.07 -1.10
N GLY A 101 -13.67 -17.28 -1.62
CA GLY A 101 -13.42 -17.38 -3.06
C GLY A 101 -14.29 -18.42 -3.79
N ASN A 102 -14.73 -19.48 -3.11
CA ASN A 102 -15.65 -20.47 -3.70
C ASN A 102 -17.03 -19.91 -4.03
N MET A 103 -17.54 -18.95 -3.23
CA MET A 103 -18.81 -18.28 -3.57
C MET A 103 -18.60 -17.29 -4.71
N LYS A 104 -17.46 -16.61 -4.75
CA LYS A 104 -17.12 -15.66 -5.82
C LYS A 104 -16.95 -16.34 -7.17
N LYS A 105 -16.37 -17.55 -7.21
CA LYS A 105 -16.34 -18.42 -8.41
C LYS A 105 -17.73 -18.70 -9.00
N LEU A 106 -18.79 -18.68 -8.18
CA LEU A 106 -20.17 -18.93 -8.65
C LEU A 106 -20.87 -17.67 -9.14
N VAL A 107 -20.40 -16.49 -8.71
CA VAL A 107 -21.03 -15.19 -8.99
C VAL A 107 -20.28 -14.41 -10.09
N ASP A 108 -18.97 -14.59 -10.18
CA ASP A 108 -18.08 -13.87 -11.10
C ASP A 108 -17.39 -14.85 -12.05
N ALA A 109 -17.73 -14.73 -13.34
CA ALA A 109 -17.18 -15.55 -14.42
C ALA A 109 -15.70 -15.24 -14.73
N GLU A 110 -15.20 -14.07 -14.34
CA GLU A 110 -13.80 -13.64 -14.55
C GLU A 110 -12.91 -13.94 -13.34
N TYR A 111 -13.46 -14.56 -12.28
CA TYR A 111 -12.73 -14.82 -11.05
C TYR A 111 -11.47 -15.67 -11.29
N LYS A 112 -10.31 -15.07 -11.02
CA LYS A 112 -9.02 -15.78 -11.04
C LYS A 112 -8.74 -16.45 -9.71
N GLU A 113 -8.34 -17.72 -9.75
CA GLU A 113 -8.03 -18.47 -8.54
C GLU A 113 -6.90 -17.81 -7.72
N GLY A 114 -7.23 -17.44 -6.49
CA GLY A 114 -6.33 -16.78 -5.55
C GLY A 114 -6.31 -15.24 -5.64
N GLY A 115 -7.08 -14.67 -6.58
CA GLY A 115 -7.10 -13.23 -6.83
C GLY A 115 -5.78 -12.73 -7.43
N GLN A 116 -5.24 -13.47 -8.41
CA GLN A 116 -3.94 -13.18 -9.01
C GLN A 116 -3.90 -11.77 -9.62
N ARG A 117 -3.23 -10.85 -8.93
CA ARG A 117 -3.06 -9.47 -9.42
C ARG A 117 -1.96 -9.40 -10.45
N ASN A 118 -2.24 -8.72 -11.56
CA ASN A 118 -1.28 -8.45 -12.62
C ASN A 118 -0.54 -7.12 -12.38
N TRP A 119 0.45 -6.82 -13.22
CA TRP A 119 1.21 -5.56 -13.11
C TRP A 119 0.32 -4.32 -13.25
N ILE A 120 -0.73 -4.35 -14.09
CA ILE A 120 -1.64 -3.24 -14.29
C ILE A 120 -2.36 -2.91 -12.97
N GLN A 121 -2.94 -3.90 -12.31
CA GLN A 121 -3.61 -3.72 -11.01
C GLN A 121 -2.67 -3.21 -9.92
N ILE A 122 -1.40 -3.58 -9.98
CA ILE A 122 -0.38 -3.07 -9.05
C ILE A 122 -0.05 -1.62 -9.35
N PHE A 123 0.07 -1.23 -10.61
CA PHE A 123 0.29 0.17 -10.98
C PHE A 123 -0.94 1.04 -10.73
N CYS A 124 -2.16 0.54 -10.92
CA CYS A 124 -3.38 1.27 -10.59
C CYS A 124 -3.46 1.61 -9.09
N ASN A 125 -3.14 0.64 -8.22
CA ASN A 125 -3.22 0.85 -6.77
C ASN A 125 -1.94 1.43 -6.14
N GLY A 126 -0.79 1.14 -6.74
CA GLY A 126 0.54 1.45 -6.21
C GLY A 126 1.30 2.54 -6.98
N GLY A 127 0.83 2.94 -8.16
CA GLY A 127 1.50 3.93 -9.03
C GLY A 127 1.58 5.31 -8.38
N VAL A 128 0.44 5.86 -7.95
CA VAL A 128 0.39 7.16 -7.25
C VAL A 128 1.23 7.15 -5.96
N PRO A 129 1.11 6.14 -5.05
CA PRO A 129 2.04 5.99 -3.93
C PRO A 129 3.52 5.95 -4.33
N THR A 130 3.85 5.28 -5.45
CA THR A 130 5.23 5.17 -5.94
C THR A 130 5.77 6.50 -6.44
N GLU A 131 4.97 7.24 -7.20
CA GLU A 131 5.31 8.59 -7.67
C GLU A 131 5.55 9.53 -6.50
N ILE A 132 4.64 9.55 -5.52
CA ILE A 132 4.80 10.36 -4.30
C ILE A 132 6.05 9.95 -3.51
N ALA A 133 6.35 8.64 -3.42
CA ALA A 133 7.56 8.16 -2.77
C ALA A 133 8.85 8.61 -3.50
N LEU A 134 8.84 8.66 -4.83
CA LEU A 134 9.96 9.21 -5.62
C LEU A 134 10.12 10.71 -5.36
N LEU A 135 9.04 11.48 -5.38
CA LEU A 135 9.07 12.92 -5.07
C LEU A 135 9.56 13.18 -3.64
N TYR A 136 9.10 12.39 -2.68
CA TYR A 136 9.57 12.45 -1.29
C TYR A 136 11.08 12.22 -1.20
N MET A 137 11.62 11.23 -1.92
CA MET A 137 13.06 10.99 -1.94
C MET A 137 13.85 12.13 -2.60
N ILE A 138 13.30 12.78 -3.62
CA ILE A 138 13.95 13.89 -4.31
C ILE A 138 13.98 15.14 -3.42
N GLU A 139 12.87 15.46 -2.76
CA GLU A 139 12.73 16.70 -1.98
C GLU A 139 13.24 16.58 -0.55
N SER A 140 12.91 15.48 0.13
CA SER A 140 13.18 15.30 1.57
C SER A 140 14.33 14.33 1.84
N GLY A 141 14.70 13.53 0.83
CA GLY A 141 15.63 12.43 0.99
C GLY A 141 14.98 11.19 1.60
N PRO A 142 15.63 10.02 1.47
CA PRO A 142 15.16 8.78 2.07
C PRO A 142 15.31 8.83 3.60
N GLY A 143 14.28 8.36 4.31
CA GLY A 143 14.26 8.33 5.77
C GLY A 143 12.86 8.49 6.34
N GLU A 144 12.72 8.16 7.62
CA GLU A 144 11.48 8.27 8.37
C GLU A 144 11.36 9.66 8.98
N ILE A 145 10.25 10.32 8.68
CA ILE A 145 9.94 11.67 9.12
C ILE A 145 8.59 11.62 9.83
N ALA A 146 8.52 12.27 11.00
CA ALA A 146 7.25 12.53 11.68
C ALA A 146 6.44 13.58 10.91
N ILE A 147 5.12 13.41 10.89
CA ILE A 147 4.24 14.41 10.26
C ILE A 147 4.18 15.63 11.17
N ASP A 148 4.83 16.69 10.72
CA ASP A 148 4.95 17.97 11.40
C ASP A 148 4.93 19.09 10.37
N PHE A 149 3.76 19.74 10.24
CA PHE A 149 3.56 20.84 9.31
C PHE A 149 4.34 22.10 9.68
N SER A 150 4.85 22.22 10.91
CA SER A 150 5.64 23.38 11.33
C SER A 150 7.10 23.29 10.88
N LYS A 151 7.67 22.07 10.88
CA LYS A 151 9.06 21.83 10.51
C LYS A 151 9.21 21.38 9.05
N GLN A 152 8.31 20.50 8.59
CA GLN A 152 8.45 19.80 7.31
C GLN A 152 7.12 19.74 6.57
N TYR A 153 6.65 20.92 6.14
CA TYR A 153 5.35 21.10 5.51
C TYR A 153 5.14 20.19 4.28
N THR A 154 6.06 20.23 3.31
CA THR A 154 5.91 19.49 2.05
C THR A 154 6.03 17.97 2.26
N ALA A 155 7.01 17.52 3.04
CA ALA A 155 7.20 16.11 3.38
C ALA A 155 5.96 15.53 4.10
N SER A 156 5.39 16.30 5.03
CA SER A 156 4.17 15.92 5.75
C SER A 156 2.98 15.72 4.80
N TRP A 157 2.81 16.61 3.82
CA TRP A 157 1.78 16.45 2.78
C TRP A 157 2.02 15.22 1.91
N MET A 158 3.26 14.94 1.51
CA MET A 158 3.59 13.73 0.74
C MET A 158 3.30 12.46 1.54
N CYS A 159 3.63 12.43 2.83
CA CYS A 159 3.30 11.31 3.72
C CYS A 159 1.78 11.08 3.81
N LEU A 160 0.99 12.14 3.99
CA LEU A 160 -0.47 12.05 4.02
C LEU A 160 -1.06 11.69 2.66
N ALA A 161 -0.52 12.19 1.55
CA ALA A 161 -0.99 11.85 0.21
C ALA A 161 -0.77 10.35 -0.08
N LEU A 162 0.38 9.81 0.31
CA LEU A 162 0.69 8.38 0.15
C LEU A 162 -0.22 7.50 1.03
N LEU A 163 -0.41 7.87 2.30
CA LEU A 163 -1.34 7.17 3.19
C LEU A 163 -2.78 7.26 2.66
N GLY A 164 -3.18 8.42 2.12
CA GLY A 164 -4.50 8.65 1.56
C GLY A 164 -4.75 7.80 0.33
N ALA A 165 -3.79 7.73 -0.60
CA ALA A 165 -3.87 6.89 -1.78
C ALA A 165 -4.00 5.40 -1.43
N LEU A 166 -3.14 4.88 -0.53
CA LEU A 166 -3.23 3.49 -0.08
C LEU A 166 -4.49 3.24 0.75
N GLY A 167 -4.93 4.22 1.55
CA GLY A 167 -6.18 4.19 2.31
C GLY A 167 -7.40 4.04 1.40
N CYS A 168 -7.46 4.86 0.35
CA CYS A 168 -8.49 4.79 -0.69
C CYS A 168 -8.55 3.41 -1.34
N CYS A 169 -7.43 2.90 -1.88
CA CYS A 169 -7.38 1.57 -2.50
C CYS A 169 -7.73 0.44 -1.53
N THR A 170 -7.31 0.54 -0.26
CA THR A 170 -7.63 -0.44 0.77
C THR A 170 -9.12 -0.42 1.10
N GLY A 171 -9.69 0.76 1.30
CA GLY A 171 -11.09 0.94 1.63
C GLY A 171 -12.00 0.41 0.53
N ASP A 172 -11.67 0.72 -0.72
CA ASP A 172 -12.38 0.22 -1.91
C ASP A 172 -12.34 -1.32 -2.01
N THR A 173 -11.16 -1.90 -1.87
CA THR A 173 -11.01 -3.36 -1.90
C THR A 173 -11.76 -4.02 -0.74
N TRP A 174 -11.71 -3.46 0.47
CA TRP A 174 -12.44 -4.04 1.60
C TRP A 174 -13.96 -3.95 1.39
N ALA A 175 -14.45 -2.84 0.87
CA ALA A 175 -15.86 -2.64 0.63
C ALA A 175 -16.43 -3.59 -0.44
N SER A 176 -15.72 -3.77 -1.55
CA SER A 176 -16.13 -4.71 -2.61
C SER A 176 -16.07 -6.17 -2.12
N GLU A 177 -15.02 -6.55 -1.39
CA GLU A 177 -14.81 -7.92 -0.93
C GLU A 177 -15.71 -8.35 0.23
N ILE A 178 -16.02 -7.43 1.16
CA ILE A 178 -16.89 -7.68 2.33
C ILE A 178 -18.35 -7.35 1.98
N GLY A 179 -18.59 -6.27 1.26
CA GLY A 179 -19.93 -5.83 0.87
C GLY A 179 -20.63 -6.85 -0.03
N SER A 180 -19.92 -7.47 -0.98
CA SER A 180 -20.49 -8.54 -1.82
C SER A 180 -20.94 -9.77 -1.03
N VAL A 181 -20.32 -10.03 0.13
CA VAL A 181 -20.58 -11.24 0.94
C VAL A 181 -21.61 -11.01 2.04
N PHE A 182 -21.59 -9.84 2.69
CA PHE A 182 -22.46 -9.52 3.83
C PHE A 182 -23.69 -8.68 3.45
N SER A 183 -23.94 -8.50 2.16
CA SER A 183 -25.13 -7.82 1.65
C SER A 183 -26.41 -8.66 1.87
N SER A 184 -26.81 -8.89 3.12
CA SER A 184 -28.15 -9.36 3.49
C SER A 184 -29.23 -8.33 3.12
N THR A 185 -28.83 -7.07 2.89
CA THR A 185 -29.70 -5.97 2.44
C THR A 185 -29.33 -5.61 1.01
N LYS A 186 -30.28 -5.62 0.06
CA LYS A 186 -30.02 -5.24 -1.33
C LYS A 186 -29.25 -3.89 -1.39
N PRO A 187 -28.09 -3.82 -2.07
CA PRO A 187 -27.34 -2.56 -2.21
C PRO A 187 -28.19 -1.49 -2.88
N ARG A 188 -27.86 -0.21 -2.66
CA ARG A 188 -28.58 0.92 -3.27
C ARG A 188 -27.66 1.72 -4.16
N LEU A 189 -28.12 2.08 -5.36
CA LEU A 189 -27.37 2.98 -6.24
C LEU A 189 -27.11 4.32 -5.56
N ILE A 190 -25.87 4.81 -5.61
CA ILE A 190 -25.52 6.09 -4.95
C ILE A 190 -26.25 7.29 -5.58
N THR A 191 -26.59 7.20 -6.87
CA THR A 191 -27.22 8.26 -7.65
C THR A 191 -28.75 8.28 -7.50
N THR A 192 -29.42 7.14 -7.71
CA THR A 192 -30.89 7.05 -7.70
C THR A 192 -31.47 6.54 -6.38
N TRP A 193 -30.62 6.01 -5.49
CA TRP A 193 -31.02 5.38 -4.23
C TRP A 193 -31.91 4.13 -4.37
N GLU A 194 -32.01 3.59 -5.58
CA GLU A 194 -32.77 2.40 -5.91
C GLU A 194 -32.05 1.11 -5.50
N LYS A 195 -32.80 0.09 -5.10
CA LYS A 195 -32.25 -1.20 -4.70
C LYS A 195 -31.78 -1.98 -5.93
N VAL A 196 -30.48 -2.26 -6.02
CA VAL A 196 -29.86 -3.05 -7.09
C VAL A 196 -29.45 -4.44 -6.62
N PRO A 197 -29.24 -5.40 -7.53
CA PRO A 197 -28.62 -6.68 -7.21
C PRO A 197 -27.22 -6.52 -6.61
N VAL A 198 -26.77 -7.54 -5.87
CA VAL A 198 -25.40 -7.60 -5.34
C VAL A 198 -24.43 -7.77 -6.50
N GLY A 199 -23.38 -6.94 -6.55
CA GLY A 199 -22.40 -6.93 -7.62
C GLY A 199 -22.69 -5.93 -8.75
N THR A 200 -23.74 -5.12 -8.65
CA THR A 200 -23.94 -3.97 -9.55
C THR A 200 -22.95 -2.86 -9.21
N ASN A 201 -22.21 -2.38 -10.22
CA ASN A 201 -21.33 -1.22 -10.10
C ASN A 201 -22.11 -0.01 -9.56
N GLY A 202 -21.56 0.69 -8.56
CA GLY A 202 -22.22 1.83 -7.93
C GLY A 202 -23.27 1.49 -6.84
N GLY A 203 -23.43 0.22 -6.46
CA GLY A 203 -24.36 -0.22 -5.40
C GLY A 203 -23.81 -0.13 -3.97
N VAL A 204 -24.10 0.95 -3.25
CA VAL A 204 -23.66 1.18 -1.86
C VAL A 204 -24.39 0.26 -0.87
N SER A 205 -23.63 -0.38 0.03
CA SER A 205 -24.17 -1.15 1.16
C SER A 205 -23.61 -0.66 2.50
N PRO A 206 -24.37 -0.72 3.61
CA PRO A 206 -23.87 -0.36 4.94
C PRO A 206 -22.65 -1.19 5.36
N ALA A 207 -22.62 -2.48 4.98
CA ALA A 207 -21.48 -3.36 5.23
C ALA A 207 -20.23 -2.89 4.47
N GLY A 208 -20.38 -2.46 3.22
CA GLY A 208 -19.29 -1.88 2.42
C GLY A 208 -18.73 -0.60 3.03
N LEU A 209 -19.60 0.30 3.53
CA LEU A 209 -19.18 1.54 4.19
C LEU A 209 -18.36 1.29 5.46
N VAL A 210 -18.82 0.36 6.32
CA VAL A 210 -18.07 -0.01 7.53
C VAL A 210 -16.75 -0.69 7.16
N ALA A 211 -16.77 -1.55 6.13
CA ALA A 211 -15.58 -2.23 5.63
C ALA A 211 -14.54 -1.23 5.08
N SER A 212 -14.94 -0.21 4.32
CA SER A 212 -14.01 0.78 3.79
C SER A 212 -13.38 1.64 4.88
N LEU A 213 -14.16 2.05 5.88
CA LEU A 213 -13.69 2.76 7.06
C LEU A 213 -12.63 1.93 7.80
N LEU A 214 -12.94 0.65 8.10
CA LEU A 214 -12.03 -0.25 8.80
C LEU A 214 -10.77 -0.57 7.98
N GLY A 215 -10.89 -0.71 6.66
CA GLY A 215 -9.75 -0.91 5.76
C GLY A 215 -8.78 0.27 5.80
N GLY A 216 -9.31 1.49 5.65
CA GLY A 216 -8.53 2.73 5.77
C GLY A 216 -7.90 2.89 7.15
N MET A 217 -8.66 2.60 8.22
CA MET A 217 -8.15 2.63 9.60
C MET A 217 -6.99 1.65 9.81
N THR A 218 -7.05 0.47 9.18
CA THR A 218 -6.03 -0.57 9.31
C THR A 218 -4.69 -0.13 8.73
N VAL A 219 -4.70 0.52 7.55
CA VAL A 219 -3.46 1.04 6.97
C VAL A 219 -2.96 2.30 7.68
N GLY A 220 -3.85 3.16 8.19
CA GLY A 220 -3.47 4.29 9.05
C GLY A 220 -2.83 3.84 10.36
N LEU A 221 -3.35 2.78 10.99
CA LEU A 221 -2.75 2.16 12.17
C LEU A 221 -1.39 1.54 11.86
N ALA A 222 -1.25 0.85 10.73
CA ALA A 222 0.04 0.29 10.31
C ALA A 222 1.10 1.38 10.10
N TYR A 223 0.72 2.51 9.50
CA TYR A 223 1.59 3.66 9.36
C TYR A 223 2.00 4.21 10.73
N LEU A 224 1.03 4.44 11.64
CA LEU A 224 1.31 4.93 12.99
C LEU A 224 2.26 4.00 13.75
N LEU A 225 2.04 2.69 13.70
CA LEU A 225 2.92 1.72 14.35
C LEU A 225 4.33 1.74 13.75
N ALA A 226 4.46 1.90 12.43
CA ALA A 226 5.76 2.06 11.79
C ALA A 226 6.48 3.34 12.27
N GLN A 227 5.76 4.45 12.39
CA GLN A 227 6.31 5.71 12.93
C GLN A 227 6.80 5.56 14.36
N LEU A 228 5.99 4.92 15.23
CA LEU A 228 6.35 4.67 16.63
C LEU A 228 7.60 3.80 16.78
N MET A 229 7.88 2.93 15.82
CA MET A 229 9.04 2.02 15.87
C MET A 229 10.29 2.59 15.20
N MET A 230 10.14 3.46 14.19
CA MET A 230 11.23 3.81 13.28
C MET A 230 11.62 5.30 13.32
N VAL A 231 10.79 6.18 13.89
CA VAL A 231 11.10 7.60 14.03
C VAL A 231 11.70 7.87 15.40
N GLU A 232 12.92 8.39 15.42
CA GLU A 232 13.68 8.63 16.67
C GLU A 232 13.14 9.86 17.45
N ASP A 233 12.75 10.94 16.77
CA ASP A 233 12.39 12.22 17.40
C ASP A 233 10.88 12.43 17.61
N LEU A 234 10.12 11.35 17.78
CA LEU A 234 8.65 11.41 17.85
C LEU A 234 8.14 12.20 19.07
N ASP A 235 8.85 12.15 20.18
CA ASP A 235 8.52 12.87 21.43
C ASP A 235 8.53 14.39 21.25
N SER A 236 9.32 14.89 20.29
CA SER A 236 9.43 16.32 19.97
C SER A 236 8.46 16.79 18.87
N SER A 237 7.66 15.86 18.35
CA SER A 237 6.78 16.06 17.20
C SER A 237 5.31 16.08 17.65
N PRO A 238 4.39 16.64 16.83
CA PRO A 238 2.97 16.59 17.13
C PRO A 238 2.45 15.14 17.28
N PRO A 239 1.35 14.92 18.02
CA PRO A 239 0.77 13.59 18.15
C PRO A 239 0.40 12.98 16.79
N GLN A 240 0.92 11.78 16.49
CA GLN A 240 0.73 11.12 15.20
C GLN A 240 -0.56 10.27 15.11
N TRP A 241 -1.30 10.10 16.22
CA TRP A 241 -2.54 9.33 16.24
C TRP A 241 -3.61 9.77 15.21
N PRO A 242 -3.71 11.05 14.76
CA PRO A 242 -4.66 11.45 13.72
C PRO A 242 -4.48 10.72 12.38
N LEU A 243 -3.33 10.08 12.14
CA LEU A 243 -3.10 9.24 10.97
C LEU A 243 -4.11 8.11 10.83
N VAL A 244 -4.56 7.54 11.95
CA VAL A 244 -5.56 6.46 11.95
C VAL A 244 -6.90 6.98 11.47
N ALA A 245 -7.32 8.15 11.98
CA ALA A 245 -8.55 8.82 11.57
C ALA A 245 -8.47 9.26 10.10
N TYR A 246 -7.34 9.83 9.68
CA TYR A 246 -7.11 10.22 8.29
C TYR A 246 -7.19 9.02 7.34
N GLY A 247 -6.53 7.90 7.68
CA GLY A 247 -6.63 6.66 6.93
C GLY A 247 -8.07 6.17 6.79
N ALA A 248 -8.86 6.21 7.88
CA ALA A 248 -10.27 5.82 7.88
C ALA A 248 -11.11 6.71 6.94
N VAL A 249 -10.91 8.04 6.99
CA VAL A 249 -11.57 8.99 6.09
C VAL A 249 -11.16 8.76 4.64
N ALA A 250 -9.86 8.53 4.37
CA ALA A 250 -9.37 8.23 3.03
C ALA A 250 -9.98 6.94 2.46
N GLY A 251 -10.12 5.90 3.28
CA GLY A 251 -10.81 4.66 2.90
C GLY A 251 -12.28 4.87 2.55
N LEU A 252 -13.00 5.66 3.36
CA LEU A 252 -14.38 6.05 3.07
C LEU A 252 -14.50 6.85 1.77
N LEU A 253 -13.64 7.84 1.56
CA LEU A 253 -13.65 8.68 0.37
C LEU A 253 -13.36 7.86 -0.89
N GLY A 254 -12.40 6.93 -0.83
CA GLY A 254 -12.10 6.03 -1.93
C GLY A 254 -13.31 5.22 -2.36
N PHE A 255 -14.00 4.63 -1.39
CA PHE A 255 -15.27 3.96 -1.62
C PHE A 255 -16.32 4.89 -2.23
N VAL A 256 -16.52 6.10 -1.71
CA VAL A 256 -17.54 7.02 -2.26
C VAL A 256 -17.23 7.40 -3.72
N PHE A 257 -15.96 7.66 -4.05
CA PHE A 257 -15.55 8.02 -5.40
C PHE A 257 -15.72 6.85 -6.38
N ASP A 258 -15.27 5.64 -6.03
CA ASP A 258 -15.41 4.48 -6.92
C ASP A 258 -16.89 4.19 -7.23
N PHE A 259 -17.76 4.30 -6.23
CA PHE A 259 -19.19 4.10 -6.41
C PHE A 259 -19.85 5.19 -7.24
N TYR A 260 -19.40 6.44 -7.10
CA TYR A 260 -19.89 7.54 -7.93
C TYR A 260 -19.48 7.36 -9.39
N PHE A 261 -18.21 7.05 -9.66
CA PHE A 261 -17.72 6.80 -11.03
C PHE A 261 -18.32 5.53 -11.63
N GLY A 262 -18.49 4.48 -10.83
CA GLY A 262 -19.13 3.24 -11.25
C GLY A 262 -20.64 3.37 -11.50
N ALA A 263 -21.29 4.42 -11.00
CA ALA A 263 -22.72 4.68 -11.25
C ALA A 263 -22.98 5.52 -12.51
N ILE A 264 -21.96 6.20 -13.05
CA ILE A 264 -22.07 7.04 -14.25
C ILE A 264 -21.56 6.35 -15.52
N MET A 265 -20.81 5.26 -15.39
CA MET A 265 -20.27 4.44 -16.48
C MET A 265 -21.18 3.24 -16.77
#